data_AF-A0A947GJN8-F1
#
_entry.id   AF-A0A947GJN8-F1
#
_cell.length_a   1.000
_cell.length_b   1.000
_cell.length_c   1.000
_cell.angle_alpha   90.00
_cell.angle_beta   90.00
_cell.angle_gamma   90.00
#
_symmetry.space_group_name_H-M   'P 1'
#
loop_
_entity.id
_entity.type
_entity.pdbx_description
1 polymer ?
#
loop_
_entity_poly.entity_id
_entity_poly.type
_entity_poly.pdbx_seq_one_letter_code
_entity_poly.pdbx_strand_id
1 'polypeptide(L)'
;MMNVLKSVVKQVVVTTMTAVMTLLGMAVGSAVAQGAKSGDGIATDGWIKICRTDEKAKKELCQTGYDLRTTSGQFLASFSLMEMTGEARKIVRLIVPTGLLLQPGLKVQVDDGKAEEGKFGWCAPDGCVVQLVASDPFVAALKKGKAIVVNAQGQAANAVAFNFPLATYKAANEGKPIDQETFKKRQEAIAAEVNAKRQSIEDQLRAAQRKAQQQQ
;
A
#
# COMPACT_ATOMS: atom_id res chain seq x y z
N MET A 1 45.14 -0.05 -49.54
CA MET A 1 44.13 -0.18 -48.47
C MET A 1 44.39 -1.42 -47.59
N MET A 2 45.65 -1.71 -47.22
CA MET A 2 46.05 -2.97 -46.53
C MET A 2 47.01 -2.76 -45.34
N ASN A 3 47.41 -1.52 -45.03
CA ASN A 3 48.35 -1.21 -43.94
C ASN A 3 47.71 -0.63 -42.67
N VAL A 4 46.41 -0.33 -42.66
CA VAL A 4 45.70 0.15 -41.46
C VAL A 4 45.15 -1.03 -40.63
N LEU A 5 44.84 -2.16 -41.28
CA LEU A 5 44.25 -3.34 -40.63
C LEU A 5 45.26 -4.16 -39.79
N LYS A 6 46.57 -4.10 -40.11
CA LYS A 6 47.62 -4.84 -39.38
C LYS A 6 47.97 -4.22 -38.02
N SER A 7 47.64 -2.95 -37.78
CA SER A 7 48.04 -2.25 -36.55
C SER A 7 47.05 -2.41 -35.39
N VAL A 8 45.77 -2.64 -35.67
CA VAL A 8 44.71 -2.74 -34.66
C VAL A 8 44.66 -4.14 -34.02
N VAL A 9 45.00 -5.18 -34.77
CA VAL A 9 44.99 -6.58 -34.30
C VAL A 9 46.11 -6.87 -33.29
N LYS A 10 47.21 -6.10 -33.33
CA LYS A 10 48.39 -6.31 -32.46
C LYS A 10 48.23 -5.77 -31.04
N GLN A 11 47.24 -4.90 -30.78
CA GLN A 11 47.06 -4.25 -29.48
C GLN A 11 46.04 -4.93 -28.55
N VAL A 12 45.21 -5.86 -29.05
CA VAL A 12 44.08 -6.40 -28.26
C VAL A 12 44.37 -7.75 -27.60
N VAL A 13 45.42 -8.47 -28.01
CA VAL A 13 45.62 -9.89 -27.62
C VAL A 13 46.65 -10.10 -26.50
N VAL A 14 47.39 -9.08 -26.05
CA VAL A 14 48.49 -9.28 -25.08
C VAL A 14 48.41 -8.26 -23.94
N THR A 15 47.52 -8.45 -22.97
CA THR A 15 47.80 -8.19 -21.54
C THR A 15 46.66 -8.67 -20.65
N THR A 16 46.67 -9.96 -20.35
CA THR A 16 46.01 -10.54 -19.17
C THR A 16 46.92 -10.39 -17.94
N MET A 17 46.34 -10.00 -16.80
CA MET A 17 46.78 -10.22 -15.40
C MET A 17 48.12 -9.57 -14.93
N THR A 18 48.05 -8.68 -13.92
CA THR A 18 48.59 -8.84 -12.52
C THR A 18 48.82 -7.46 -11.83
N ALA A 19 48.48 -7.37 -10.53
CA ALA A 19 48.81 -6.36 -9.50
C ALA A 19 47.98 -5.04 -9.48
N VAL A 20 46.98 -4.87 -8.59
CA VAL A 20 46.98 -4.62 -7.12
C VAL A 20 47.26 -3.16 -6.74
N MET A 21 46.17 -2.51 -6.29
CA MET A 21 46.07 -1.55 -5.16
C MET A 21 46.87 -0.24 -5.24
N THR A 22 46.18 0.86 -5.58
CA THR A 22 45.93 2.01 -4.70
C THR A 22 45.28 3.13 -5.51
N LEU A 23 44.01 3.47 -5.24
CA LEU A 23 43.41 4.75 -5.60
C LEU A 23 42.27 5.10 -4.63
N LEU A 24 42.30 6.36 -4.26
CA LEU A 24 41.47 7.16 -3.37
C LEU A 24 39.96 6.82 -3.31
N GLY A 25 39.44 6.79 -2.07
CA GLY A 25 38.32 7.64 -1.65
C GLY A 25 36.93 7.36 -2.22
N MET A 26 36.13 6.57 -1.49
CA MET A 26 34.69 6.81 -1.36
C MET A 26 34.25 6.51 0.07
N ALA A 27 33.86 7.57 0.79
CA ALA A 27 33.06 7.46 2.00
C ALA A 27 31.68 6.92 1.61
N VAL A 28 31.44 5.62 1.86
CA VAL A 28 30.08 5.08 1.92
C VAL A 28 29.68 5.12 3.39
N GLY A 29 29.04 6.23 3.77
CA GLY A 29 28.27 6.29 5.00
C GLY A 29 27.13 5.27 4.89
N SER A 30 27.14 4.27 5.77
CA SER A 30 25.97 3.44 6.02
C SER A 30 24.90 4.29 6.71
N ALA A 31 24.16 5.09 5.94
CA ALA A 31 22.84 5.51 6.34
C ALA A 31 21.93 4.27 6.22
N VAL A 32 21.93 3.43 7.26
CA VAL A 32 20.78 2.57 7.51
C VAL A 32 19.64 3.52 7.85
N ALA A 33 18.84 3.86 6.83
CA ALA A 33 17.55 4.47 7.03
C ALA A 33 16.82 3.56 8.01
N GLN A 34 16.62 4.07 9.23
CA GLN A 34 15.69 3.48 10.18
C GLN A 34 14.37 3.35 9.44
N GLY A 35 13.97 2.11 9.18
CA GLY A 35 12.61 1.79 8.81
C GLY A 35 11.72 2.27 9.94
N ALA A 36 11.25 3.50 9.83
CA ALA A 36 10.07 3.94 10.52
C ALA A 36 8.99 2.90 10.18
N LYS A 37 8.44 2.29 11.23
CA LYS A 37 7.31 1.37 11.15
C LYS A 37 6.21 2.02 10.33
N SER A 38 6.10 1.64 9.06
CA SER A 38 4.84 1.70 8.35
C SER A 38 3.93 0.80 9.16
N GLY A 39 2.93 1.37 9.85
CA GLY A 39 2.00 0.58 10.65
C GLY A 39 1.50 -0.59 9.80
N ASP A 40 1.66 -1.81 10.30
CA ASP A 40 1.32 -3.05 9.62
C ASP A 40 -0.17 -3.01 9.24
N GLY A 41 -0.45 -2.48 8.05
CA GLY A 41 -1.76 -2.55 7.43
C GLY A 41 -2.02 -4.02 7.16
N ILE A 42 -3.08 -4.56 7.76
CA ILE A 42 -3.59 -5.86 7.34
C ILE A 42 -3.95 -5.70 5.87
N ALA A 43 -3.32 -6.45 4.97
CA ALA A 43 -3.89 -6.61 3.64
C ALA A 43 -5.26 -7.28 3.81
N THR A 44 -6.34 -6.56 3.53
CA THR A 44 -7.70 -7.08 3.71
C THR A 44 -8.39 -7.32 2.38
N ASP A 45 -8.97 -8.50 2.23
CA ASP A 45 -9.93 -8.80 1.15
C ASP A 45 -11.37 -8.40 1.54
N GLY A 46 -11.52 -7.65 2.65
CA GLY A 46 -12.81 -7.37 3.29
C GLY A 46 -12.73 -6.24 4.31
N TRP A 47 -13.89 -5.88 4.87
CA TRP A 47 -13.97 -4.90 5.95
C TRP A 47 -13.50 -5.48 7.27
N ILE A 48 -12.67 -4.73 7.98
CA ILE A 48 -12.17 -5.11 9.29
C ILE A 48 -12.49 -4.02 10.31
N LYS A 49 -12.77 -4.41 11.53
CA LYS A 49 -12.90 -3.49 12.67
C LYS A 49 -11.75 -3.72 13.63
N ILE A 50 -11.07 -2.65 14.00
CA ILE A 50 -10.01 -2.64 15.00
C ILE A 50 -10.38 -1.57 16.01
N CYS A 51 -10.37 -1.92 17.30
CA CYS A 51 -10.61 -0.95 18.37
C CYS A 51 -9.38 -0.84 19.27
N ARG A 52 -9.15 0.36 19.78
CA ARG A 52 -8.11 0.65 20.76
C ARG A 52 -8.65 1.62 21.80
N THR A 53 -8.17 1.52 23.02
CA THR A 53 -8.44 2.53 24.04
C THR A 53 -7.57 3.75 23.78
N ASP A 54 -8.17 4.92 23.63
CA ASP A 54 -7.45 6.18 23.61
C ASP A 54 -7.00 6.54 25.03
N GLU A 55 -5.69 6.62 25.24
CA GLU A 55 -5.13 6.82 26.59
C GLU A 55 -5.47 8.20 27.19
N LYS A 56 -5.72 9.21 26.35
CA LYS A 56 -6.00 10.59 26.79
C LYS A 56 -7.49 10.75 27.08
N ALA A 57 -8.33 10.30 26.15
CA ALA A 57 -9.78 10.42 26.27
C ALA A 57 -10.39 9.35 27.18
N LYS A 58 -9.66 8.25 27.48
CA LYS A 58 -10.16 7.06 28.19
C LYS A 58 -11.42 6.47 27.53
N LYS A 59 -11.53 6.66 26.21
CA LYS A 59 -12.63 6.18 25.36
C LYS A 59 -12.11 5.14 24.39
N GLU A 60 -12.97 4.20 24.01
CA GLU A 60 -12.65 3.27 22.94
C GLU A 60 -12.81 3.98 21.59
N LEU A 61 -11.78 3.88 20.74
CA LEU A 61 -11.76 4.34 19.37
C LEU A 61 -11.73 3.12 18.45
N CYS A 62 -12.83 2.93 17.74
CA CYS A 62 -12.97 1.87 16.75
C CYS A 62 -12.78 2.42 15.34
N GLN A 63 -12.02 1.71 14.53
CA GLN A 63 -11.82 1.97 13.12
C GLN A 63 -12.35 0.78 12.33
N THR A 64 -13.35 1.00 11.48
CA THR A 64 -13.78 0.02 10.48
C THR A 64 -13.26 0.42 9.12
N GLY A 65 -12.39 -0.38 8.51
CA GLY A 65 -11.70 -0.03 7.27
C GLY A 65 -11.59 -1.14 6.24
N TYR A 66 -11.26 -0.72 5.01
CA TYR A 66 -11.07 -1.56 3.84
C TYR A 66 -9.90 -1.02 3.02
N ASP A 67 -8.96 -1.90 2.68
CA ASP A 67 -7.87 -1.60 1.76
C ASP A 67 -8.22 -2.08 0.34
N LEU A 68 -8.35 -1.14 -0.59
CA LEU A 68 -8.51 -1.43 -1.99
C LEU A 68 -7.16 -1.81 -2.60
N ARG A 69 -7.11 -3.01 -3.21
CA ARG A 69 -5.90 -3.56 -3.83
C ARG A 69 -6.20 -4.05 -5.25
N THR A 70 -5.17 -4.08 -6.10
CA THR A 70 -5.23 -4.75 -7.40
C THR A 70 -5.29 -6.27 -7.23
N THR A 71 -5.56 -7.00 -8.31
CA THR A 71 -5.46 -8.47 -8.34
C THR A 71 -4.05 -8.99 -8.05
N SER A 72 -3.02 -8.16 -8.26
CA SER A 72 -1.63 -8.45 -7.88
C SER A 72 -1.30 -8.10 -6.42
N GLY A 73 -2.27 -7.58 -5.64
CA GLY A 73 -2.11 -7.22 -4.24
C GLY A 73 -1.55 -5.81 -3.99
N GLN A 74 -1.30 -5.03 -5.05
CA GLN A 74 -0.81 -3.65 -4.93
C GLN A 74 -1.87 -2.76 -4.27
N PHE A 75 -1.47 -2.02 -3.24
CA PHE A 75 -2.33 -1.03 -2.58
C PHE A 75 -2.71 0.11 -3.54
N LEU A 76 -4.02 0.44 -3.58
CA LEU A 76 -4.56 1.53 -4.38
C LEU A 76 -5.11 2.65 -3.50
N ALA A 77 -5.94 2.32 -2.51
CA ALA A 77 -6.51 3.29 -1.60
C ALA A 77 -7.04 2.59 -0.34
N SER A 78 -7.21 3.33 0.75
CA SER A 78 -7.84 2.83 1.98
C SER A 78 -9.01 3.72 2.35
N PHE A 79 -10.11 3.14 2.80
CA PHE A 79 -11.23 3.83 3.43
C PHE A 79 -11.36 3.34 4.86
N SER A 80 -11.55 4.25 5.82
CA SER A 80 -11.95 3.88 7.18
C SER A 80 -12.93 4.86 7.81
N LEU A 81 -13.91 4.31 8.54
CA LEU A 81 -14.76 5.06 9.46
C LEU A 81 -14.18 4.92 10.88
N MET A 82 -13.95 6.04 11.54
CA MET A 82 -13.51 6.13 12.93
C MET A 82 -14.66 6.60 13.81
N GLU A 83 -14.96 5.81 14.84
CA GLU A 83 -16.04 6.01 15.80
C GLU A 83 -15.47 5.93 17.21
N MET A 84 -15.73 6.95 18.03
CA MET A 84 -15.28 6.99 19.42
C MET A 84 -16.48 6.85 20.37
N THR A 85 -16.36 6.00 21.37
CA THR A 85 -17.47 5.70 22.30
C THR A 85 -17.93 6.96 23.02
N GLY A 86 -19.24 7.23 22.95
CA GLY A 86 -19.85 8.41 23.56
C GLY A 86 -19.59 9.72 22.81
N GLU A 87 -19.05 9.68 21.59
CA GLU A 87 -18.93 10.83 20.71
C GLU A 87 -19.89 10.70 19.52
N ALA A 88 -20.66 11.76 19.26
CA ALA A 88 -21.50 11.81 18.06
C ALA A 88 -20.68 12.01 16.78
N ARG A 89 -19.52 12.67 16.91
CA ARG A 89 -18.66 13.00 15.77
C ARG A 89 -17.95 11.76 15.25
N LYS A 90 -18.23 11.39 14.00
CA LYS A 90 -17.58 10.30 13.28
C LYS A 90 -16.70 10.87 12.17
N ILE A 91 -15.53 10.29 11.98
CA ILE A 91 -14.56 10.77 10.99
C ILE A 91 -14.32 9.66 9.97
N VAL A 92 -14.47 9.99 8.70
CA VAL A 92 -13.95 9.14 7.63
C VAL A 92 -12.52 9.57 7.33
N ARG A 93 -11.63 8.60 7.23
CA ARG A 93 -10.26 8.77 6.77
C ARG A 93 -10.03 7.94 5.52
N LEU A 94 -9.42 8.59 4.54
CA LEU A 94 -9.00 8.00 3.29
C LEU A 94 -7.48 8.08 3.20
N ILE A 95 -6.86 7.04 2.66
CA ILE A 95 -5.48 7.09 2.15
C ILE A 95 -5.59 6.89 0.64
N VAL A 96 -5.08 7.83 -0.14
CA VAL A 96 -5.12 7.80 -1.60
C VAL A 96 -3.71 7.98 -2.18
N PRO A 97 -3.46 7.57 -3.43
CA PRO A 97 -2.16 7.76 -4.06
C PRO A 97 -1.77 9.23 -4.16
N THR A 98 -0.48 9.46 -4.29
CA THR A 98 0.03 10.75 -4.73
C THR A 98 -0.35 11.00 -6.20
N GLY A 99 -0.29 12.25 -6.67
CA GLY A 99 -0.66 12.60 -8.04
C GLY A 99 -2.14 12.95 -8.26
N LEU A 100 -2.92 13.07 -7.18
CA LEU A 100 -4.25 13.68 -7.21
C LEU A 100 -4.16 15.19 -6.92
N LEU A 101 -5.11 15.97 -7.45
CA LEU A 101 -5.24 17.39 -7.15
C LEU A 101 -5.74 17.59 -5.71
N LEU A 102 -5.05 18.47 -4.98
CA LEU A 102 -5.38 18.78 -3.58
C LEU A 102 -6.65 19.60 -3.43
N GLN A 103 -6.97 20.43 -4.43
CA GLN A 103 -8.18 21.22 -4.49
C GLN A 103 -8.96 20.82 -5.75
N PRO A 104 -10.29 20.62 -5.68
CA PRO A 104 -11.18 20.95 -4.55
C PRO A 104 -11.20 19.92 -3.41
N GLY A 105 -10.49 18.80 -3.54
CA GLY A 105 -10.54 17.68 -2.59
C GLY A 105 -11.21 16.46 -3.21
N LEU A 106 -11.71 15.55 -2.37
CA LEU A 106 -12.40 14.33 -2.79
C LEU A 106 -13.91 14.48 -2.62
N LYS A 107 -14.69 13.92 -3.54
CA LYS A 107 -16.13 13.73 -3.36
C LYS A 107 -16.40 12.27 -3.00
N VAL A 108 -17.01 12.05 -1.84
CA VAL A 108 -17.24 10.73 -1.27
C VAL A 108 -18.73 10.51 -1.15
N GLN A 109 -19.27 9.47 -1.79
CA GLN A 109 -20.70 9.16 -1.74
C GLN A 109 -20.92 7.67 -1.59
N VAL A 110 -22.09 7.30 -1.06
CA VAL A 110 -22.57 5.91 -1.07
C VAL A 110 -23.58 5.78 -2.20
N ASP A 111 -23.32 4.86 -3.12
CA ASP A 111 -24.10 4.66 -4.34
C ASP A 111 -24.33 6.01 -5.07
N ASP A 112 -25.59 6.35 -5.35
CA ASP A 112 -26.01 7.64 -5.96
C ASP A 112 -26.49 8.66 -4.90
N GLY A 113 -26.11 8.47 -3.65
CA GLY A 113 -26.45 9.34 -2.54
C GLY A 113 -25.73 10.69 -2.57
N LYS A 114 -26.05 11.55 -1.60
CA LYS A 114 -25.39 12.86 -1.45
C LYS A 114 -23.89 12.68 -1.20
N ALA A 115 -23.07 13.39 -1.97
CA ALA A 115 -21.63 13.43 -1.76
C ALA A 115 -21.25 14.30 -0.57
N GLU A 116 -20.26 13.83 0.19
CA GLU A 116 -19.54 14.57 1.22
C GLU A 116 -18.12 14.92 0.75
N GLU A 117 -17.62 16.06 1.20
CA GLU A 117 -16.33 16.58 0.76
C GLU A 117 -15.20 16.15 1.71
N GLY A 118 -14.24 15.42 1.15
CA GLY A 118 -12.98 15.06 1.79
C GLY A 118 -11.91 16.12 1.55
N LYS A 119 -11.26 16.56 2.63
CA LYS A 119 -10.15 17.51 2.57
C LYS A 119 -8.81 16.83 2.80
N PHE A 120 -7.83 17.16 1.97
CA PHE A 120 -6.46 16.71 2.16
C PHE A 120 -5.88 17.30 3.45
N GLY A 121 -5.27 16.44 4.25
CA GLY A 121 -4.54 16.82 5.45
C GLY A 121 -3.04 16.89 5.17
N TRP A 122 -2.40 15.72 5.07
CA TRP A 122 -0.97 15.59 4.84
C TRP A 122 -0.70 14.49 3.82
N CYS A 123 0.45 14.59 3.15
CA CYS A 123 0.92 13.59 2.21
C CYS A 123 2.32 13.11 2.62
N ALA A 124 2.52 11.81 2.46
CA ALA A 124 3.80 11.13 2.61
C ALA A 124 4.07 10.30 1.35
N PRO A 125 5.28 9.75 1.17
CA PRO A 125 5.61 8.97 -0.03
C PRO A 125 4.68 7.77 -0.29
N ASP A 126 4.10 7.22 0.77
CA ASP A 126 3.16 6.09 0.74
C ASP A 126 1.70 6.50 0.48
N GLY A 127 1.39 7.80 0.47
CA GLY A 127 0.06 8.30 0.11
C GLY A 127 -0.33 9.61 0.77
N CYS A 128 -1.47 10.14 0.35
CA CYS A 128 -2.10 11.32 0.92
C CYS A 128 -3.27 10.93 1.84
N VAL A 129 -3.34 11.58 3.00
CA VAL A 129 -4.43 11.43 3.94
C VAL A 129 -5.52 12.46 3.65
N VAL A 130 -6.74 11.99 3.50
CA VAL A 130 -7.93 12.81 3.33
C VAL A 130 -8.91 12.50 4.46
N GLN A 131 -9.56 13.53 5.00
CA GLN A 131 -10.54 13.37 6.08
C GLN A 131 -11.82 14.14 5.78
N LEU A 132 -12.94 13.60 6.28
CA LEU A 132 -14.23 14.27 6.33
C LEU A 132 -14.96 13.92 7.62
N VAL A 133 -15.85 14.83 8.04
CA VAL A 133 -16.78 14.57 9.14
C VAL A 133 -18.01 13.90 8.54
N ALA A 134 -18.21 12.64 8.88
CA ALA A 134 -19.28 11.85 8.29
C ALA A 134 -20.63 12.26 8.89
N SER A 135 -21.61 12.59 8.05
CA SER A 135 -22.97 12.84 8.52
C SER A 135 -23.64 11.53 8.97
N ASP A 136 -24.61 11.64 9.88
CA ASP A 136 -25.39 10.47 10.30
C ASP A 136 -26.13 9.77 9.13
N PRO A 137 -26.72 10.50 8.15
CA PRO A 137 -27.26 9.88 6.94
C PRO A 137 -26.22 9.10 6.15
N PHE A 138 -25.00 9.62 6.01
CA PHE A 138 -23.92 8.94 5.30
C PHE A 138 -23.51 7.65 6.02
N VAL A 139 -23.34 7.69 7.35
CA VAL A 139 -23.00 6.48 8.13
C VAL A 139 -24.12 5.45 8.09
N ALA A 140 -25.38 5.89 8.12
CA ALA A 140 -26.52 5.00 7.92
C ALA A 140 -26.52 4.36 6.53
N ALA A 141 -26.12 5.12 5.49
CA ALA A 141 -26.00 4.63 4.13
C ALA A 141 -24.89 3.57 3.99
N LEU A 142 -23.74 3.72 4.67
CA LEU A 142 -22.67 2.72 4.64
C LEU A 142 -23.17 1.30 5.01
N LYS A 143 -24.13 1.21 5.92
CA LYS A 143 -24.68 -0.08 6.39
C LYS A 143 -25.69 -0.73 5.43
N LYS A 144 -26.22 0.04 4.47
CA LYS A 144 -27.33 -0.39 3.59
C LYS A 144 -26.98 -0.34 2.10
N GLY A 145 -26.00 0.48 1.73
CA GLY A 145 -25.59 0.72 0.36
C GLY A 145 -24.76 -0.43 -0.22
N LYS A 146 -24.44 -0.31 -1.50
CA LYS A 146 -23.70 -1.33 -2.25
C LYS A 146 -22.23 -1.00 -2.38
N ALA A 147 -21.89 0.27 -2.60
CA ALA A 147 -20.52 0.72 -2.69
C ALA A 147 -20.34 2.16 -2.23
N ILE A 148 -19.13 2.48 -1.78
CA ILE A 148 -18.63 3.85 -1.63
C ILE A 148 -17.91 4.20 -2.92
N VAL A 149 -18.26 5.34 -3.50
CA VAL A 149 -17.58 5.93 -4.65
C VAL A 149 -16.81 7.16 -4.20
N VAL A 150 -15.49 7.13 -4.38
CA VAL A 150 -14.61 8.26 -4.07
C VAL A 150 -14.10 8.83 -5.38
N ASN A 151 -14.58 10.01 -5.73
CA ASN A 151 -14.17 10.73 -6.92
C ASN A 151 -13.06 11.74 -6.61
N ALA A 152 -12.02 11.69 -7.42
CA ALA A 152 -10.84 12.53 -7.37
C ALA A 152 -10.51 13.07 -8.78
N GLN A 153 -9.62 14.06 -8.83
CA GLN A 153 -9.04 14.54 -10.09
C GLN A 153 -7.53 14.27 -10.07
N GLY A 154 -6.99 13.69 -11.14
CA GLY A 154 -5.55 13.59 -11.35
C GLY A 154 -4.95 14.95 -11.72
N GLN A 155 -3.62 15.06 -11.70
CA GLN A 155 -2.93 16.33 -12.05
C GLN A 155 -3.24 16.84 -13.46
N ALA A 156 -3.55 15.95 -14.41
CA ALA A 156 -3.98 16.30 -15.76
C ALA A 156 -5.49 16.61 -15.85
N ALA A 157 -6.15 16.87 -14.72
CA ALA A 157 -7.60 17.05 -14.58
C ALA A 157 -8.47 15.87 -15.05
N ASN A 158 -7.88 14.68 -15.22
CA ASN A 158 -8.62 13.46 -15.53
C ASN A 158 -9.36 12.95 -14.30
N ALA A 159 -10.57 12.41 -14.49
CA ALA A 159 -11.34 11.80 -13.41
C ALA A 159 -10.67 10.51 -12.93
N VAL A 160 -10.58 10.34 -11.61
CA VAL A 160 -10.12 9.12 -10.95
C VAL A 160 -11.18 8.71 -9.93
N ALA A 161 -11.61 7.45 -9.96
CA ALA A 161 -12.62 6.93 -9.05
C ALA A 161 -12.11 5.69 -8.31
N PHE A 162 -12.31 5.66 -7.00
CA PHE A 162 -12.08 4.48 -6.16
C PHE A 162 -13.41 3.93 -5.66
N ASN A 163 -13.64 2.64 -5.87
CA ASN A 163 -14.88 1.98 -5.49
C ASN A 163 -14.61 0.98 -4.37
N PHE A 164 -15.30 1.14 -3.25
CA PHE A 164 -15.20 0.25 -2.09
C PHE A 164 -16.52 -0.51 -1.92
N PRO A 165 -16.54 -1.85 -2.07
CA PRO A 165 -17.78 -2.61 -1.93
C PRO A 165 -18.25 -2.59 -0.47
N LEU A 166 -19.56 -2.44 -0.22
CA LEU A 166 -20.14 -2.38 1.13
C LEU A 166 -20.76 -3.70 1.62
N ALA A 167 -20.70 -4.76 0.81
CA ALA A 167 -21.39 -6.04 1.09
C ALA A 167 -21.12 -6.61 2.50
N THR A 168 -19.89 -6.50 3.01
CA THR A 168 -19.51 -6.99 4.35
C THR A 168 -19.32 -5.88 5.39
N TYR A 169 -19.56 -4.62 5.02
CA TYR A 169 -19.32 -3.46 5.88
C TYR A 169 -20.12 -3.52 7.17
N LYS A 170 -21.45 -3.72 7.07
CA LYS A 170 -22.34 -3.73 8.23
C LYS A 170 -21.92 -4.79 9.25
N ALA A 171 -21.63 -6.00 8.77
CA ALA A 171 -21.20 -7.11 9.61
C ALA A 171 -19.88 -6.80 10.33
N ALA A 172 -18.91 -6.20 9.63
CA ALA A 172 -17.64 -5.81 10.23
C ALA A 172 -17.79 -4.66 11.24
N ASN A 173 -18.56 -3.63 10.91
CA ASN A 173 -18.75 -2.44 11.74
C ASN A 173 -19.49 -2.77 13.06
N GLU A 174 -20.52 -3.61 12.99
CA GLU A 174 -21.33 -4.00 14.16
C GLU A 174 -20.76 -5.23 14.88
N GLY A 175 -19.87 -5.98 14.21
CA GLY A 175 -19.21 -7.14 14.76
C GLY A 175 -18.16 -6.82 15.83
N LYS A 176 -17.59 -7.90 16.38
CA LYS A 176 -16.46 -7.80 17.29
C LYS A 176 -15.22 -7.32 16.53
N PRO A 177 -14.38 -6.47 17.15
CA PRO A 177 -13.09 -6.11 16.58
C PRO A 177 -12.23 -7.36 16.41
N ILE A 178 -11.31 -7.33 15.45
CA ILE A 178 -10.26 -8.36 15.36
C ILE A 178 -9.47 -8.30 16.67
N ASP A 179 -9.46 -9.41 17.40
CA ASP A 179 -8.66 -9.53 18.61
C ASP A 179 -7.16 -9.61 18.26
N GLN A 180 -6.30 -9.22 19.19
CA GLN A 180 -4.85 -9.16 18.97
C GLN A 180 -4.25 -10.52 18.59
N GLU A 181 -4.83 -11.62 19.07
CA GLU A 181 -4.34 -12.97 18.79
C GLU A 181 -4.65 -13.37 17.35
N THR A 182 -5.87 -13.08 16.87
CA THR A 182 -6.28 -13.26 15.48
C THR A 182 -5.43 -12.40 14.54
N PHE A 183 -5.11 -11.16 14.93
CA PHE A 183 -4.19 -10.32 14.17
C PHE A 183 -2.80 -10.95 14.05
N LYS A 184 -2.21 -11.37 15.19
CA LYS A 184 -0.88 -11.98 15.23
C LYS A 184 -0.82 -13.27 14.39
N LYS A 185 -1.79 -14.16 14.56
CA LYS A 185 -1.91 -15.40 13.77
C LYS A 185 -2.01 -15.12 12.27
N ARG A 186 -2.77 -14.10 11.87
CA ARG A 186 -2.87 -13.70 10.47
C ARG A 186 -1.54 -13.19 9.91
N GLN A 187 -0.78 -12.40 10.68
CA GLN A 187 0.55 -11.93 10.27
C GLN A 187 1.54 -13.10 10.11
N GLU A 188 1.54 -14.04 11.05
CA GLU A 188 2.37 -15.25 10.98
C GLU A 188 2.03 -16.12 9.77
N ALA A 189 0.73 -16.28 9.47
CA ALA A 189 0.28 -17.03 8.29
C ALA A 189 0.74 -16.38 6.98
N ILE A 190 0.60 -15.06 6.86
CA ILE A 190 1.08 -14.30 5.68
C ILE A 190 2.60 -14.44 5.54
N ALA A 191 3.36 -14.31 6.63
CA ALA A 191 4.81 -14.46 6.60
C ALA A 191 5.24 -15.87 6.17
N ALA A 192 4.55 -16.91 6.67
CA ALA A 192 4.81 -18.30 6.29
C ALA A 192 4.52 -18.54 4.79
N GLU A 193 3.40 -18.03 4.28
CA GLU A 193 3.03 -18.14 2.87
C GLU A 193 4.06 -17.44 1.96
N VAL A 194 4.47 -16.22 2.32
CA VAL A 194 5.49 -15.46 1.58
C VAL A 194 6.82 -16.21 1.55
N ASN A 195 7.25 -16.78 2.68
CA ASN A 195 8.48 -17.57 2.75
C ASN A 195 8.42 -18.85 1.90
N ALA A 196 7.30 -19.58 1.95
CA ALA A 196 7.10 -20.77 1.14
C ALA A 196 7.11 -20.43 -0.36
N LYS A 197 6.46 -19.33 -0.76
CA LYS A 197 6.42 -18.89 -2.17
C LYS A 197 7.78 -18.44 -2.66
N ARG A 198 8.59 -17.77 -1.82
CA ARG A 198 9.98 -17.42 -2.13
C ARG A 198 10.82 -18.66 -2.45
N GLN A 199 10.75 -19.70 -1.61
CA GLN A 199 11.46 -20.96 -1.83
C GLN A 199 11.04 -21.63 -3.14
N SER A 200 9.74 -21.68 -3.41
CA SER A 200 9.22 -22.26 -4.65
C SER A 200 9.74 -21.53 -5.90
N ILE A 201 9.76 -20.19 -5.87
CA ILE A 201 10.30 -19.37 -6.96
C ILE A 201 11.80 -19.61 -7.15
N GLU A 202 12.58 -19.70 -6.06
CA GLU A 202 14.02 -19.99 -6.11
C GLU A 202 14.30 -21.36 -6.76
N ASP A 203 13.54 -22.39 -6.39
CA ASP A 203 13.71 -23.73 -6.95
C ASP A 203 13.26 -23.82 -8.42
N GLN A 204 12.17 -23.15 -8.78
CA GLN A 204 11.73 -23.02 -10.17
C GLN A 204 12.81 -22.34 -11.02
N LEU A 205 13.43 -21.28 -10.52
CA LEU A 205 14.50 -20.58 -11.23
C LEU A 205 15.73 -21.48 -11.43
N ARG A 206 16.17 -22.19 -10.37
CA ARG A 206 17.28 -23.16 -10.48
C ARG A 206 16.98 -24.28 -11.48
N ALA A 207 15.75 -24.80 -11.48
CA ALA A 207 15.33 -25.83 -12.41
C ALA A 207 15.30 -25.32 -13.86
N ALA A 208 14.80 -24.11 -14.10
CA ALA A 208 14.80 -23.47 -15.42
C ALA A 208 16.23 -23.22 -15.93
N GLN A 209 17.14 -22.77 -15.06
CA GLN A 209 18.56 -22.58 -15.40
C GLN A 209 19.24 -23.89 -15.80
N ARG A 210 19.02 -24.98 -15.06
CA ARG A 210 19.55 -26.31 -15.41
C ARG A 210 19.02 -26.81 -16.75
N LYS A 211 17.72 -26.62 -17.03
CA LYS A 211 17.12 -26.99 -18.33
C LYS A 211 17.70 -26.18 -19.49
N ALA A 212 17.90 -24.88 -19.31
CA ALA A 212 18.51 -24.01 -20.32
C ALA A 212 19.97 -24.39 -20.62
N GLN A 213 20.73 -24.82 -19.61
CA GLN A 213 22.11 -25.31 -19.77
C GLN A 213 22.20 -26.67 -20.48
N GLN A 214 21.17 -27.51 -20.38
CA GLN A 214 21.10 -28.81 -21.06
C GLN A 214 20.64 -28.72 -22.52
N GLN A 215 20.15 -27.57 -22.95
CA GLN A 215 19.71 -27.30 -24.33
C GLN A 215 20.80 -26.59 -25.18
N GLN A 216 21.99 -26.39 -24.61
CA GLN A 216 23.21 -25.93 -25.29
C GLN A 216 24.18 -27.09 -25.44
#